data_AF-A0A5C1M9D1-F1
#
_entry.id   AF-A0A5C1M9D1-F1
#
_cell.length_a   1.000
_cell.length_b   1.000
_cell.length_c   1.000
_cell.angle_alpha   90.00
_cell.angle_beta   90.00
_cell.angle_gamma   90.00
#
_symmetry.space_group_name_H-M   'P 1'
#
loop_
_entity.id
_entity.type
_entity.pdbx_description
1 polymer ?
#
loop_
_entity_poly.entity_id
_entity_poly.type
_entity_poly.pdbx_seq_one_letter_code
_entity_poly.pdbx_strand_id
1 'polypeptide(L)'
;MITTTGSVYSWKREVMALCRRALDGKLSPEELAARWPEQADRYPLFRQIRDDVRDAVAHGPCPVSETRGAARAGSASERYLAVLVDYNLLGCDMPDRLSSLYREYLLTLEGLSEEVVARETVTLCAKLDGRPGPH
;
A
#
# COMPACT_ATOMS: atom_id res chain seq x y z
N MET A 1 -1.89 -32.47 -13.52
CA MET A 1 -1.28 -32.04 -12.24
C MET A 1 -1.67 -30.59 -12.03
N ILE A 2 -2.43 -30.30 -10.98
CA ILE A 2 -2.89 -28.95 -10.66
C ILE A 2 -1.76 -28.29 -9.86
N THR A 3 -1.06 -27.34 -10.45
CA THR A 3 -0.03 -26.56 -9.77
C THR A 3 -0.69 -25.66 -8.74
N THR A 4 -0.59 -26.13 -7.49
CA THR A 4 -0.46 -25.38 -6.24
C THR A 4 -0.98 -23.95 -6.26
N THR A 5 -2.13 -23.77 -5.62
CA THR A 5 -2.60 -22.51 -5.03
C THR A 5 -1.42 -21.76 -4.43
N GLY A 6 -0.95 -20.69 -5.08
CA GLY A 6 -0.14 -19.69 -4.39
C GLY A 6 -0.93 -19.27 -3.16
N SER A 7 -0.39 -19.47 -1.97
CA SER A 7 -1.12 -19.09 -0.75
C SER A 7 -1.33 -17.57 -0.78
N VAL A 8 -2.43 -17.08 -0.21
CA VAL A 8 -2.69 -15.63 -0.07
C VAL A 8 -1.48 -14.89 0.50
N TYR A 9 -0.72 -15.54 1.37
CA TYR A 9 0.54 -15.05 1.92
C TYR A 9 1.63 -14.81 0.86
N SER A 10 1.75 -15.68 -0.14
CA SER A 10 2.66 -15.47 -1.28
C SER A 10 2.27 -14.24 -2.11
N TRP A 11 0.96 -14.02 -2.34
CA TRP A 11 0.47 -12.83 -3.03
C TRP A 11 0.69 -11.55 -2.23
N LYS A 12 0.44 -11.55 -0.91
CA LYS A 12 0.72 -10.38 -0.04
C LYS A 12 2.16 -9.92 -0.16
N ARG A 13 3.12 -10.86 -0.11
CA ARG A 13 4.55 -10.54 -0.24
C ARG A 13 4.92 -10.00 -1.62
N GLU A 14 4.36 -10.59 -2.68
CA GLU A 14 4.60 -10.11 -4.05
C GLU A 14 4.02 -8.70 -4.26
N VAL A 15 2.78 -8.46 -3.84
CA VAL A 15 2.12 -7.15 -3.94
C VAL A 15 2.85 -6.12 -3.10
N MET A 16 3.29 -6.46 -1.88
CA MET A 16 4.11 -5.56 -1.06
C MET A 16 5.42 -5.17 -1.76
N ALA A 17 6.07 -6.09 -2.47
CA ALA A 17 7.26 -5.79 -3.26
C ALA A 17 6.96 -4.86 -4.43
N LEU A 18 5.81 -5.01 -5.09
CA LEU A 18 5.35 -4.11 -6.15
C LEU A 18 5.05 -2.71 -5.59
N CYS A 19 4.34 -2.60 -4.46
CA CYS A 19 4.09 -1.33 -3.78
C CYS A 19 5.42 -0.62 -3.44
N ARG A 20 6.39 -1.34 -2.88
CA ARG A 20 7.70 -0.75 -2.56
C ARG A 20 8.40 -0.19 -3.80
N ARG A 21 8.36 -0.93 -4.91
CA ARG A 21 8.97 -0.46 -6.16
C ARG A 21 8.24 0.73 -6.77
N ALA A 22 6.92 0.80 -6.63
CA ALA A 22 6.14 1.96 -7.05
C ALA A 22 6.52 3.21 -6.23
N LEU A 23 6.62 3.07 -4.90
CA LEU A 23 7.08 4.15 -4.00
C LEU A 23 8.51 4.63 -4.34
N ASP A 24 9.40 3.70 -4.69
CA ASP A 24 10.77 4.00 -5.13
C ASP A 24 10.84 4.61 -6.56
N GLY A 25 9.73 4.67 -7.32
CA GLY A 25 9.75 5.10 -8.74
C GLY A 25 10.38 4.12 -9.71
N LYS A 26 10.51 2.85 -9.31
CA LYS A 26 11.23 1.82 -10.06
C LYS A 26 10.30 0.79 -10.67
N LEU A 27 8.99 0.97 -10.58
CA LEU A 27 8.01 0.08 -11.18
C LEU A 27 7.46 0.70 -12.47
N SER A 28 7.50 -0.04 -13.57
CA SER A 28 6.86 0.39 -14.83
C SER A 28 5.46 -0.20 -14.96
N PRO A 29 4.58 0.37 -15.81
CA PRO A 29 3.26 -0.20 -16.09
C PRO A 29 3.32 -1.63 -16.63
N GLU A 30 4.28 -1.92 -17.51
CA GLU A 30 4.47 -3.24 -18.11
C GLU A 30 4.91 -4.26 -17.05
N GLU A 31 5.83 -3.87 -16.16
CA GLU A 31 6.25 -4.73 -15.07
C GLU A 31 5.11 -5.00 -14.08
N LEU A 32 4.32 -3.97 -13.74
CA LEU A 32 3.14 -4.15 -12.88
C LEU A 32 2.17 -5.16 -13.50
N ALA A 33 1.86 -5.03 -14.80
CA ALA A 33 0.97 -5.94 -15.49
C ALA A 33 1.53 -7.38 -15.55
N ALA A 34 2.82 -7.54 -15.79
CA ALA A 34 3.46 -8.86 -15.92
C ALA A 34 3.61 -9.61 -14.60
N ARG A 35 3.71 -8.89 -13.47
CA ARG A 35 4.01 -9.47 -12.15
C ARG A 35 2.84 -9.45 -11.18
N TRP A 36 1.72 -8.82 -11.53
CA TRP A 36 0.56 -8.81 -10.65
C TRP A 36 0.00 -10.23 -10.48
N PRO A 37 -0.20 -10.72 -9.24
CA PRO A 37 -0.79 -12.03 -9.03
C PRO A 37 -2.28 -11.99 -9.37
N GLU A 38 -2.66 -12.38 -10.60
CA GLU A 38 -4.05 -12.28 -11.10
C GLU A 38 -5.10 -12.88 -10.16
N GLN A 39 -4.78 -13.94 -9.43
CA GLN A 39 -5.71 -14.57 -8.48
C GLN A 39 -6.03 -13.66 -7.28
N ALA A 40 -5.16 -12.70 -6.96
CA ALA A 40 -5.40 -11.71 -5.92
C ALA A 40 -6.57 -10.79 -6.27
N ASP A 41 -6.92 -10.61 -7.56
CA ASP A 41 -8.07 -9.78 -7.97
C ASP A 41 -9.43 -10.33 -7.49
N ARG A 42 -9.47 -11.59 -7.03
CA ARG A 42 -10.67 -12.16 -6.39
C ARG A 42 -11.00 -11.45 -5.07
N TYR A 43 -10.04 -10.71 -4.51
CA TYR A 43 -10.15 -10.04 -3.22
C TYR A 43 -10.31 -8.52 -3.44
N PRO A 44 -11.36 -7.90 -2.88
CA PRO A 44 -11.62 -6.47 -3.09
C PRO A 44 -10.46 -5.55 -2.72
N LEU A 45 -9.76 -5.84 -1.61
CA LEU A 45 -8.62 -5.06 -1.14
C LEU A 45 -7.50 -5.03 -2.18
N PHE A 46 -7.12 -6.19 -2.73
CA PHE A 46 -6.04 -6.27 -3.72
C PHE A 46 -6.37 -5.54 -5.01
N ARG A 47 -7.64 -5.53 -5.45
CA ARG A 47 -8.05 -4.73 -6.61
C ARG A 47 -7.85 -3.24 -6.37
N GLN A 48 -8.21 -2.74 -5.19
CA GLN A 48 -7.98 -1.35 -4.81
C GLN A 48 -6.48 -1.02 -4.82
N ILE A 49 -5.67 -1.86 -4.16
CA ILE A 49 -4.21 -1.71 -4.14
C ILE A 49 -3.64 -1.68 -5.57
N ARG A 50 -4.14 -2.52 -6.48
CA ARG A 50 -3.68 -2.51 -7.88
C ARG A 50 -3.96 -1.19 -8.54
N ASP A 51 -5.16 -0.65 -8.37
CA ASP A 51 -5.57 0.61 -8.97
C ASP A 51 -4.72 1.76 -8.41
N ASP A 52 -4.46 1.80 -7.11
CA ASP A 52 -3.58 2.81 -6.49
C ASP A 52 -2.14 2.71 -6.99
N VAL A 53 -1.59 1.49 -7.07
CA VAL A 53 -0.24 1.24 -7.58
C VAL A 53 -0.14 1.63 -9.05
N ARG A 54 -1.13 1.28 -9.88
CA ARG A 54 -1.19 1.67 -11.29
C ARG A 54 -1.20 3.20 -11.42
N ASP A 55 -2.03 3.86 -10.65
CA ASP A 55 -2.17 5.32 -10.69
C ASP A 55 -0.88 6.00 -10.20
N ALA A 56 -0.23 5.48 -9.16
CA ALA A 56 1.06 5.96 -8.70
C ALA A 56 2.17 5.80 -9.76
N VAL A 57 2.22 4.64 -10.44
CA VAL A 57 3.16 4.39 -11.54
C VAL A 57 2.94 5.33 -12.72
N ALA A 58 1.68 5.59 -13.09
CA ALA A 58 1.34 6.46 -14.21
C ALA A 58 1.69 7.93 -13.98
N HIS A 59 1.67 8.37 -12.73
CA HIS A 59 1.90 9.77 -12.36
C HIS A 59 3.28 10.04 -11.74
N GLY A 60 4.07 8.99 -11.51
CA GLY A 60 5.40 9.04 -10.89
C GLY A 60 5.34 9.17 -9.37
N PRO A 61 6.36 8.68 -8.63
CA PRO A 61 6.40 8.87 -7.19
C PRO A 61 6.57 10.36 -6.88
N CYS A 62 5.73 10.91 -6.01
CA CYS A 62 5.93 12.22 -5.44
C CYS A 62 6.23 12.01 -3.95
N PRO A 63 7.51 11.89 -3.55
CA PRO A 63 7.85 11.99 -2.14
C PRO A 63 7.37 13.34 -1.63
N VAL A 64 6.68 13.36 -0.49
CA VAL A 64 6.02 14.57 0.03
C VAL A 64 7.06 15.61 0.51
N SER A 65 8.35 15.28 0.47
CA SER A 65 9.44 16.18 0.86
C SER A 65 9.86 17.14 -0.25
N GLU A 66 9.39 18.38 -0.09
CA GLU A 66 10.01 19.65 -0.47
C GLU A 66 10.24 19.97 -1.97
N THR A 67 9.41 20.90 -2.42
CA THR A 67 9.60 21.95 -3.45
C THR A 67 9.10 21.73 -4.89
N ARG A 68 8.29 22.72 -5.30
CA ARG A 68 7.94 23.21 -6.64
C ARG A 68 6.84 22.49 -7.42
N GLY A 69 5.60 22.88 -7.12
CA GLY A 69 4.48 22.82 -8.08
C GLY A 69 3.13 22.60 -7.43
N ALA A 70 2.58 23.61 -6.76
CA ALA A 70 1.41 23.53 -5.87
C ALA A 70 0.09 22.99 -6.50
N ALA A 71 0.01 22.78 -7.82
CA ALA A 71 -1.18 22.22 -8.46
C ALA A 71 -1.08 20.71 -8.80
N ARG A 72 0.13 20.15 -8.97
CA ARG A 72 0.32 18.71 -9.22
C ARG A 72 0.66 17.91 -7.95
N ALA A 73 1.19 18.61 -6.93
CA ALA A 73 1.63 18.01 -5.68
C ALA A 73 0.49 17.37 -4.86
N GLY A 74 -0.74 17.91 -4.90
CA GLY A 74 -1.87 17.39 -4.12
C GLY A 74 -2.22 15.93 -4.50
N SER A 75 -2.66 15.72 -5.74
CA SER A 75 -3.07 14.39 -6.19
C SER A 75 -1.93 13.37 -6.28
N ALA A 76 -0.69 13.81 -6.51
CA ALA A 76 0.46 12.89 -6.54
C ALA A 76 0.88 12.45 -5.14
N SER A 77 0.78 13.35 -4.14
CA SER A 77 1.04 13.02 -2.73
C SER A 77 -0.04 12.09 -2.18
N GLU A 78 -1.32 12.29 -2.53
CA GLU A 78 -2.42 11.40 -2.12
C GLU A 78 -2.22 9.97 -2.62
N ARG A 79 -1.84 9.79 -3.90
CA ARG A 79 -1.57 8.48 -4.49
C ARG A 79 -0.36 7.80 -3.84
N TYR A 80 0.70 8.57 -3.59
CA TYR A 80 1.88 8.07 -2.88
C TYR A 80 1.51 7.58 -1.47
N LEU A 81 0.74 8.38 -0.72
CA LEU A 81 0.30 8.01 0.63
C LEU A 81 -0.62 6.79 0.61
N ALA A 82 -1.50 6.64 -0.39
CA ALA A 82 -2.32 5.44 -0.54
C ALA A 82 -1.47 4.17 -0.70
N VAL A 83 -0.50 4.18 -1.61
CA VAL A 83 0.41 3.04 -1.80
C VAL A 83 1.29 2.80 -0.58
N LEU A 84 1.68 3.86 0.15
CA LEU A 84 2.43 3.75 1.40
C LEU A 84 1.61 3.08 2.50
N VAL A 85 0.33 3.45 2.64
CA VAL A 85 -0.62 2.80 3.55
C VAL A 85 -0.74 1.31 3.19
N ASP A 86 -0.96 0.99 1.92
CA ASP A 86 -1.11 -0.39 1.47
C ASP A 86 0.15 -1.23 1.73
N TYR A 87 1.34 -0.67 1.44
CA TYR A 87 2.63 -1.31 1.75
C TYR A 87 2.75 -1.66 3.23
N ASN A 88 2.42 -0.72 4.12
CA ASN A 88 2.53 -0.92 5.56
C ASN A 88 1.47 -1.92 6.09
N LEU A 89 0.23 -1.85 5.61
CA LEU A 89 -0.84 -2.76 6.03
C LEU A 89 -0.58 -4.21 5.60
N LEU A 90 -0.01 -4.41 4.40
CA LEU A 90 0.42 -5.73 3.95
C LEU A 90 1.54 -6.31 4.84
N GLY A 91 2.32 -5.45 5.50
CA GLY A 91 3.38 -5.83 6.44
C GLY A 91 2.89 -6.27 7.83
N CYS A 92 1.71 -5.82 8.28
CA CYS A 92 1.18 -6.19 9.63
C CYS A 92 0.48 -7.57 9.68
N ASP A 93 0.66 -8.44 8.67
CA ASP A 93 0.14 -9.81 8.55
C ASP A 93 -1.29 -10.04 9.10
N MET A 94 -2.18 -9.08 8.80
CA MET A 94 -3.54 -9.09 9.34
C MET A 94 -4.56 -9.67 8.34
N PRO A 95 -5.74 -10.14 8.81
CA PRO A 95 -6.84 -10.56 7.94
C PRO A 95 -7.33 -9.42 7.03
N ASP A 96 -7.69 -9.75 5.79
CA ASP A 96 -8.03 -8.76 4.75
C ASP A 96 -9.16 -7.80 5.17
N ARG A 97 -10.16 -8.29 5.92
CA ARG A 97 -11.25 -7.45 6.43
C ARG A 97 -10.73 -6.34 7.37
N LEU A 98 -9.76 -6.65 8.23
CA LEU A 98 -9.16 -5.65 9.11
C LEU A 98 -8.26 -4.72 8.31
N SER A 99 -7.48 -5.23 7.35
CA SER A 99 -6.69 -4.39 6.43
C SER A 99 -7.57 -3.37 5.71
N SER A 100 -8.73 -3.78 5.18
CA SER A 100 -9.66 -2.87 4.50
C SER A 100 -10.18 -1.76 5.42
N LEU A 101 -10.58 -2.09 6.65
CA LEU A 101 -11.07 -1.10 7.62
C LEU A 101 -9.99 -0.10 8.04
N TYR A 102 -8.77 -0.58 8.29
CA TYR A 102 -7.65 0.29 8.65
C TYR A 102 -7.20 1.16 7.48
N ARG A 103 -7.22 0.62 6.25
CA ARG A 103 -6.97 1.40 5.04
C ARG A 103 -7.95 2.56 4.91
N GLU A 104 -9.24 2.29 5.04
CA GLU A 104 -10.27 3.32 4.99
C GLU A 104 -10.07 4.38 6.07
N TYR A 105 -9.84 3.97 7.32
CA TYR A 105 -9.53 4.88 8.41
C TYR A 105 -8.34 5.79 8.09
N LEU A 106 -7.19 5.23 7.72
CA LEU A 106 -5.97 5.99 7.45
C LEU A 106 -6.15 7.00 6.32
N LEU A 107 -6.81 6.59 5.23
CA LEU A 107 -7.03 7.47 4.08
C LEU A 107 -8.05 8.59 4.33
N THR A 108 -8.83 8.49 5.41
CA THR A 108 -9.77 9.55 5.84
C THR A 108 -9.17 10.51 6.87
N LEU A 109 -7.95 10.27 7.35
CA LEU A 109 -7.31 11.15 8.32
C LEU A 109 -6.97 12.50 7.67
N GLU A 110 -7.49 13.57 8.27
CA GLU A 110 -7.04 14.91 7.94
C GLU A 110 -5.55 15.07 8.25
N GLY A 111 -4.78 15.63 7.32
CA GLY A 111 -3.35 15.80 7.50
C GLY A 111 -2.55 14.51 7.42
N LEU A 112 -3.05 13.48 6.74
CA LEU A 112 -2.29 12.25 6.46
C LEU A 112 -0.91 12.60 5.88
N SER A 113 0.13 12.07 6.51
CA SER A 113 1.53 12.24 6.13
C SER A 113 2.28 10.94 6.32
N GLU A 114 3.51 10.84 5.81
CA GLU A 114 4.36 9.65 5.99
C GLU A 114 4.58 9.33 7.47
N GLU A 115 4.76 10.37 8.30
CA GLU A 115 4.95 10.24 9.74
C GLU A 115 3.69 9.68 10.41
N VAL A 116 2.51 10.17 10.03
CA VAL A 116 1.23 9.63 10.54
C VAL A 116 1.08 8.17 10.12
N VAL A 117 1.29 7.84 8.84
CA VAL A 117 1.20 6.44 8.37
C VAL A 117 2.18 5.54 9.14
N ALA A 118 3.42 5.96 9.34
CA ALA A 118 4.41 5.19 10.09
C ALA A 118 3.98 4.98 11.55
N ARG A 119 3.57 6.05 12.25
CA ARG A 119 3.13 5.98 13.65
C ARG A 119 1.91 5.09 13.84
N GLU A 120 0.90 5.25 12.99
CA GLU A 120 -0.32 4.44 13.07
C GLU A 120 -0.03 2.97 12.73
N THR A 121 0.85 2.70 11.76
CA THR A 121 1.29 1.33 11.43
C THR A 121 1.99 0.67 12.60
N VAL A 122 2.93 1.36 13.26
CA VAL A 122 3.63 0.82 14.44
C VAL A 122 2.63 0.52 15.56
N THR A 123 1.69 1.44 15.80
CA THR A 123 0.63 1.27 16.80
C THR A 123 -0.26 0.07 16.48
N LEU A 124 -0.63 -0.10 15.21
CA LEU A 124 -1.43 -1.21 14.73
C LEU A 124 -0.70 -2.55 14.92
N CYS A 125 0.51 -2.68 14.39
CA CYS A 125 1.32 -3.87 14.52
C CYS A 125 1.56 -4.23 16.00
N ALA A 126 1.83 -3.25 16.89
CA ALA A 126 1.97 -3.49 18.33
C ALA A 126 0.69 -4.06 18.96
N LYS A 127 -0.49 -3.52 18.61
CA LYS A 127 -1.79 -4.02 19.08
C LYS A 127 -2.06 -5.46 18.62
N LEU A 128 -1.68 -5.80 17.39
CA LEU A 128 -1.84 -7.16 16.85
C LEU A 128 -0.95 -8.17 17.58
N ASP A 129 0.27 -7.76 17.95
CA ASP A 129 1.22 -8.57 18.72
C ASP A 129 0.86 -8.66 20.23
N GLY A 130 -0.22 -8.02 20.67
CA GLY A 130 -0.61 -7.96 22.08
C GLY A 130 0.32 -7.10 22.95
N ARG A 131 1.13 -6.23 22.34
CA ARG A 131 2.02 -5.29 23.03
C ARG A 131 1.34 -3.93 23.20
N PRO A 132 1.55 -3.23 24.33
CA PRO A 132 1.11 -1.83 24.42
C PRO A 132 1.83 -1.01 23.35
N GLY A 133 1.07 -0.20 22.60
CA GLY A 133 1.62 0.67 21.56
C GLY A 133 2.60 1.71 22.14
N PRO A 134 3.44 2.35 21.30
CA PRO A 134 4.39 3.35 21.76
C PRO A 134 3.64 4.54 22.40
N HIS A 135 4.03 4.87 23.64
CA HIS A 135 3.53 6.02 24.41
C HIS A 135 4.20 7.32 24.00
#